data_AF-A0A8G1ZCA7-F1
#
_entry.id   AF-A0A8G1ZCA7-F1
#
_cell.length_a   1.000
_cell.length_b   1.000
_cell.length_c   1.000
_cell.angle_alpha   90.00
_cell.angle_beta   90.00
_cell.angle_gamma   90.00
#
_symmetry.space_group_name_H-M   'P 1'
#
loop_
_entity.id
_entity.type
_entity.pdbx_description
1 polymer ?
#
loop_
_entity_poly.entity_id
_entity_poly.type
_entity_poly.pdbx_seq_one_letter_code
_entity_poly.pdbx_strand_id
1 'polypeptide(L)'
;MAWFYAAEWPTFAPPLTQPHAKGFATALGALLRPSSLPSNGFYDWRALEVVPSVTWAALPPEMLDKPMSNGEYFRRSGTITLEGQSMKVLAGGARTMVTNLYFRNDGPPLGEAALLAALRDAGYQVAPVRCTKMKIAGAPTWYRLSGVSKQTATLWIAPARGGQQPWEGFSLQLDGKLPPLTPREAAVYTDRCA
;
A
#
# COMPACT_ATOMS: atom_id res chain seq x y z
N MET A 1 18.78 54.62 3.81
CA MET A 1 18.27 53.89 2.64
C MET A 1 18.55 52.42 2.87
N ALA A 2 17.60 51.70 3.50
CA ALA A 2 17.75 50.29 3.87
C ALA A 2 16.73 49.48 3.07
N TRP A 3 17.21 48.62 2.19
CA TRP A 3 16.39 47.71 1.39
C TRP A 3 16.15 46.45 2.22
N PHE A 4 14.90 46.23 2.64
CA PHE A 4 14.48 44.93 3.17
C PHE A 4 14.12 44.03 1.98
N TYR A 5 14.87 42.94 1.79
CA TYR A 5 14.44 41.82 0.96
C TYR A 5 13.35 41.06 1.72
N ALA A 6 12.10 41.14 1.23
CA ALA A 6 11.06 40.21 1.64
C ALA A 6 11.43 38.83 1.08
N ALA A 7 11.80 37.89 1.96
CA ALA A 7 11.91 36.50 1.60
C ALA A 7 10.48 35.97 1.39
N GLU A 8 10.09 35.77 0.12
CA GLU A 8 8.90 35.03 -0.24
C GLU A 8 9.10 33.57 0.21
N TRP A 9 8.42 33.18 1.27
CA TRP A 9 8.30 31.78 1.64
C TRP A 9 7.57 31.04 0.52
N PRO A 10 8.08 29.90 0.03
CA PRO A 10 7.34 29.11 -0.94
C PRO A 10 6.00 28.73 -0.31
N THR A 11 4.92 29.24 -0.90
CA THR A 11 3.57 28.86 -0.54
C THR A 11 3.45 27.38 -0.89
N PHE A 12 3.45 26.50 0.11
CA PHE A 12 3.15 25.09 -0.09
C PHE A 12 1.72 25.01 -0.61
N ALA A 13 1.57 24.86 -1.93
CA ALA A 13 0.29 24.54 -2.52
C ALA A 13 -0.27 23.31 -1.78
N PRO A 14 -1.54 23.31 -1.36
CA PRO A 14 -2.13 22.10 -0.80
C PRO A 14 -1.95 20.96 -1.81
N PRO A 15 -1.54 19.76 -1.37
CA PRO A 15 -1.37 18.64 -2.28
C PRO A 15 -2.70 18.44 -3.01
N LEU A 16 -2.68 18.58 -4.34
CA LEU A 16 -3.83 18.30 -5.18
C LEU A 16 -4.36 16.92 -4.78
N THR A 17 -5.58 16.87 -4.26
CA THR A 17 -6.25 15.62 -3.94
C THR A 17 -6.43 14.87 -5.25
N GLN A 18 -5.50 13.98 -5.58
CA GLN A 18 -5.57 13.23 -6.82
C GLN A 18 -6.75 12.26 -6.70
N PRO A 19 -7.75 12.33 -7.59
CA PRO A 19 -8.95 11.48 -7.50
C PRO A 19 -8.61 9.98 -7.48
N HIS A 20 -7.57 9.59 -8.21
CA HIS A 20 -7.04 8.22 -8.21
C HIS A 20 -6.57 7.75 -6.82
N ALA A 21 -5.97 8.63 -5.99
CA ALA A 21 -5.54 8.29 -4.64
C ALA A 21 -6.73 7.99 -3.72
N LYS A 22 -7.85 8.71 -3.88
CA LYS A 22 -9.10 8.47 -3.14
C LYS A 22 -9.76 7.14 -3.54
N GLY A 23 -9.84 6.87 -4.85
CA GLY A 23 -10.32 5.59 -5.36
C GLY A 23 -9.47 4.43 -4.84
N PHE A 24 -8.15 4.59 -4.84
CA PHE A 24 -7.23 3.57 -4.32
C PHE A 24 -7.37 3.35 -2.81
N ALA A 25 -7.46 4.44 -2.02
CA ALA A 25 -7.69 4.35 -0.57
C ALA A 25 -8.99 3.61 -0.24
N THR A 26 -10.06 3.84 -1.02
CA THR A 26 -11.34 3.14 -0.88
C THR A 26 -11.19 1.64 -1.18
N ALA A 27 -10.47 1.29 -2.26
CA ALA A 27 -10.19 -0.11 -2.59
C ALA A 27 -9.36 -0.81 -1.51
N LEU A 28 -8.29 -0.17 -1.00
CA LEU A 28 -7.49 -0.70 0.10
C LEU A 28 -8.37 -0.93 1.35
N GLY A 29 -9.21 0.03 1.69
CA GLY A 29 -10.14 -0.07 2.82
C GLY A 29 -11.12 -1.23 2.71
N ALA A 30 -11.66 -1.46 1.51
CA ALA A 30 -12.53 -2.60 1.24
C ALA A 30 -11.77 -3.95 1.36
N LEU A 31 -10.51 -3.99 0.95
CA LEU A 31 -9.62 -5.16 1.05
C LEU A 31 -9.07 -5.41 2.46
N LEU A 32 -9.24 -4.49 3.42
CA LEU A 32 -8.86 -4.75 4.81
C LEU A 32 -9.80 -5.74 5.47
N ARG A 33 -9.23 -6.69 6.23
CA ARG A 33 -9.96 -7.68 7.03
C ARG A 33 -10.94 -7.01 8.00
N PRO A 34 -12.22 -7.41 8.10
CA PRO A 34 -13.11 -6.88 9.12
C PRO A 34 -12.69 -7.39 10.50
N SER A 35 -12.93 -6.57 11.53
CA SER A 35 -12.63 -6.93 12.92
C SER A 35 -13.49 -8.08 13.46
N SER A 36 -14.56 -8.45 12.75
CA SER A 36 -15.41 -9.59 13.08
C SER A 36 -14.76 -10.95 12.79
N LEU A 37 -13.72 -11.00 11.95
CA LEU A 37 -12.94 -12.23 11.76
C LEU A 37 -12.06 -12.52 12.97
N PRO A 38 -11.74 -13.79 13.26
CA PRO A 38 -10.68 -14.13 14.20
C PRO A 38 -9.36 -13.44 13.85
N SER A 39 -8.53 -13.13 14.85
CA SER A 39 -7.25 -12.42 14.63
C SER A 39 -6.29 -13.19 13.71
N ASN A 40 -6.36 -14.53 13.73
CA ASN A 40 -5.65 -15.45 12.85
C ASN A 40 -6.45 -15.87 11.60
N GLY A 41 -7.66 -15.34 11.43
CA GLY A 41 -8.54 -15.65 10.29
C GLY A 41 -8.19 -14.79 9.09
N PHE A 42 -8.00 -15.42 7.94
CA PHE A 42 -7.78 -14.74 6.66
C PHE A 42 -9.00 -14.89 5.76
N TYR A 43 -9.03 -14.07 4.71
CA TYR A 43 -10.05 -14.16 3.68
C TYR A 43 -9.90 -15.42 2.85
N ASP A 44 -11.01 -16.07 2.53
CA ASP A 44 -11.11 -16.90 1.33
C ASP A 44 -10.95 -16.03 0.07
N TRP A 45 -10.51 -16.64 -1.03
CA TRP A 45 -10.25 -15.98 -2.29
C TRP A 45 -11.46 -15.26 -2.89
N ARG A 46 -12.71 -15.64 -2.55
CA ARG A 46 -13.92 -14.93 -2.99
C ARG A 46 -14.13 -13.62 -2.25
N ALA A 47 -13.55 -13.41 -1.07
CA ALA A 47 -13.70 -12.15 -0.36
C ALA A 47 -13.07 -10.96 -1.12
N LEU A 48 -12.16 -11.24 -2.07
CA LEU A 48 -11.59 -10.24 -2.96
C LEU A 48 -12.62 -9.60 -3.90
N GLU A 49 -13.74 -10.27 -4.16
CA GLU A 49 -14.83 -9.77 -5.02
C GLU A 49 -15.61 -8.60 -4.39
N VAL A 50 -15.37 -8.29 -3.11
CA VAL A 50 -16.03 -7.16 -2.42
C VAL A 50 -15.65 -5.81 -3.03
N VAL A 51 -14.58 -5.74 -3.83
CA VAL A 51 -14.11 -4.49 -4.45
C VAL A 51 -14.55 -4.42 -5.90
N PRO A 52 -15.64 -3.70 -6.23
CA PRO A 52 -16.20 -3.69 -7.57
C PRO A 52 -15.28 -3.01 -8.60
N SER A 53 -14.31 -2.21 -8.16
CA SER A 53 -13.31 -1.60 -9.04
C SER A 53 -12.21 -2.56 -9.48
N VAL A 54 -12.19 -3.80 -8.96
CA VAL A 54 -11.19 -4.82 -9.30
C VAL A 54 -11.81 -5.92 -10.13
N THR A 55 -11.24 -6.16 -11.31
CA THR A 55 -11.54 -7.34 -12.12
C THR A 55 -10.49 -8.42 -11.84
N TRP A 56 -10.90 -9.53 -11.25
CA TRP A 56 -10.01 -10.64 -10.91
C TRP A 56 -10.04 -11.74 -11.97
N ALA A 57 -8.92 -12.46 -12.15
CA ALA A 57 -8.88 -13.71 -12.88
C ALA A 57 -9.83 -14.75 -12.25
N ALA A 58 -10.34 -15.72 -13.01
CA ALA A 58 -11.27 -16.72 -12.48
C ALA A 58 -10.66 -17.54 -11.31
N LEU A 59 -11.51 -18.04 -10.42
CA LEU A 59 -11.11 -19.04 -9.41
C LEU A 59 -10.99 -20.44 -10.03
N PRO A 60 -10.17 -21.34 -9.45
CA PRO A 60 -9.35 -21.20 -8.24
C PRO A 60 -8.10 -20.32 -8.44
N PRO A 61 -7.41 -19.88 -7.37
CA PRO A 61 -6.09 -19.28 -7.50
C PRO A 61 -5.11 -20.25 -8.18
N GLU A 62 -4.13 -19.68 -8.88
CA GLU A 62 -3.03 -20.42 -9.49
C GLU A 62 -2.05 -20.89 -8.41
N MET A 63 -1.73 -22.17 -8.40
CA MET A 63 -0.63 -22.71 -7.58
C MET A 63 0.69 -22.54 -8.35
N LEU A 64 1.71 -22.04 -7.65
CA LEU A 64 3.04 -21.82 -8.18
C LEU A 64 3.95 -23.02 -7.88
N ASP A 65 4.84 -23.33 -8.82
CA ASP A 65 5.90 -24.33 -8.60
C ASP A 65 6.97 -23.84 -7.61
N LYS A 66 7.13 -22.51 -7.49
CA LYS A 66 8.08 -21.85 -6.60
C LYS A 66 7.35 -20.77 -5.80
N PRO A 67 7.68 -20.60 -4.51
CA PRO A 67 7.05 -19.58 -3.71
C PRO A 67 7.45 -18.18 -4.20
N MET A 68 6.57 -17.22 -3.97
CA MET A 68 6.91 -15.80 -4.00
C MET A 68 7.97 -15.49 -2.93
N SER A 69 8.58 -14.31 -2.98
CA SER A 69 9.68 -13.92 -2.07
C SER A 69 9.30 -13.93 -0.58
N ASN A 70 8.00 -13.90 -0.27
CA ASN A 70 7.43 -13.98 1.08
C ASN A 70 6.88 -15.38 1.43
N GLY A 71 7.11 -16.40 0.59
CA GLY A 71 6.73 -17.79 0.86
C GLY A 71 5.35 -18.21 0.32
N GLU A 72 4.61 -17.33 -0.36
CA GLU A 72 3.27 -17.64 -0.89
C GLU A 72 3.35 -18.54 -2.13
N TYR A 73 2.55 -19.60 -2.15
CA TYR A 73 2.48 -20.56 -3.27
C TYR A 73 1.22 -20.41 -4.12
N PHE A 74 0.28 -19.57 -3.71
CA PHE A 74 -0.98 -19.37 -4.44
C PHE A 74 -1.11 -17.90 -4.80
N ARG A 75 -1.49 -17.63 -6.05
CA ARG A 75 -1.72 -16.27 -6.53
C ARG A 75 -3.00 -16.14 -7.34
N ARG A 76 -3.55 -14.93 -7.36
CA ARG A 76 -4.66 -14.54 -8.24
C ARG A 76 -4.41 -13.14 -8.77
N SER A 77 -4.29 -13.02 -10.09
CA SER A 77 -4.10 -11.73 -10.75
C SER A 77 -5.41 -10.98 -10.88
N GLY A 78 -5.34 -9.66 -10.89
CA GLY A 78 -6.45 -8.78 -11.20
C GLY A 78 -5.99 -7.45 -11.76
N THR A 79 -6.95 -6.62 -12.15
CA THR A 79 -6.72 -5.24 -12.55
C THR A 79 -7.70 -4.35 -11.81
N ILE A 80 -7.21 -3.29 -11.18
CA ILE A 80 -8.03 -2.26 -10.57
C ILE A 80 -8.14 -1.07 -11.52
N THR A 81 -9.35 -0.55 -11.69
CA THR A 81 -9.61 0.67 -12.47
C THR A 81 -10.04 1.81 -11.56
N LEU A 82 -9.27 2.89 -11.58
CA LEU A 82 -9.41 4.08 -10.74
C LEU A 82 -9.57 5.31 -11.63
N GLU A 83 -10.80 5.74 -11.88
CA GLU A 83 -11.11 6.98 -12.63
C GLU A 83 -10.32 7.12 -13.95
N GLY A 84 -10.25 6.03 -14.73
CA GLY A 84 -9.54 6.00 -16.03
C GLY A 84 -8.09 5.53 -15.96
N GLN A 85 -7.50 5.40 -14.77
CA GLN A 85 -6.20 4.79 -14.57
C GLN A 85 -6.34 3.32 -14.18
N SER A 86 -5.53 2.43 -14.77
CA SER A 86 -5.51 1.02 -14.41
C SER A 86 -4.23 0.65 -13.67
N MET A 87 -4.34 -0.14 -12.61
CA MET A 87 -3.20 -0.73 -11.91
C MET A 87 -3.32 -2.25 -11.90
N LYS A 88 -2.19 -2.93 -11.95
CA LYS A 88 -2.15 -4.39 -11.80
C LYS A 88 -2.25 -4.71 -10.32
N VAL A 89 -3.05 -5.70 -9.97
CA VAL A 89 -3.10 -6.27 -8.62
C VAL A 89 -2.78 -7.74 -8.65
N LEU A 90 -2.03 -8.21 -7.66
CA LEU A 90 -1.74 -9.61 -7.44
C LEU A 90 -2.07 -9.95 -5.99
N ALA A 91 -3.05 -10.82 -5.78
CA ALA A 91 -3.30 -11.39 -4.46
C ALA A 91 -2.43 -12.63 -4.29
N GLY A 92 -1.81 -12.78 -3.13
CA GLY A 92 -0.96 -13.90 -2.76
C GLY A 92 -1.42 -14.55 -1.44
N GLY A 93 -1.18 -15.84 -1.31
CA GLY A 93 -1.41 -16.55 -0.05
C GLY A 93 -1.26 -18.06 -0.13
N ALA A 94 -2.16 -18.76 0.58
CA ALA A 94 -2.22 -20.22 0.64
C ALA A 94 -3.48 -20.75 -0.06
N ARG A 95 -3.61 -22.08 -0.13
CA ARG A 95 -4.66 -22.76 -0.92
C ARG A 95 -6.06 -22.20 -0.69
N THR A 96 -6.39 -21.86 0.55
CA THR A 96 -7.73 -21.42 0.96
C THR A 96 -7.76 -20.00 1.51
N MET A 97 -6.65 -19.27 1.48
CA MET A 97 -6.61 -17.95 2.10
C MET A 97 -5.68 -16.95 1.41
N VAL A 98 -6.07 -15.67 1.46
CA VAL A 98 -5.27 -14.53 1.00
C VAL A 98 -4.55 -13.88 2.17
N THR A 99 -3.25 -13.65 2.03
CA THR A 99 -2.40 -13.05 3.06
C THR A 99 -1.80 -11.71 2.63
N ASN A 100 -1.51 -11.54 1.35
CA ASN A 100 -0.92 -10.31 0.81
C ASN A 100 -1.60 -9.86 -0.48
N LEU A 101 -1.59 -8.55 -0.71
CA LEU A 101 -2.02 -7.92 -1.95
C LEU A 101 -0.90 -7.01 -2.45
N TYR A 102 -0.51 -7.17 -3.71
CA TYR A 102 0.51 -6.38 -4.36
C TYR A 102 -0.12 -5.54 -5.46
N PHE A 103 0.24 -4.27 -5.53
CA PHE A 103 -0.24 -3.36 -6.54
C PHE A 103 0.93 -2.75 -7.27
N ARG A 104 0.80 -2.68 -8.59
CA ARG A 104 1.76 -2.02 -9.46
C ARG A 104 1.03 -1.01 -10.31
N ASN A 105 1.36 0.25 -10.10
CA ASN A 105 0.91 1.36 -10.91
C ASN A 105 1.96 1.66 -11.98
N ASP A 106 1.64 1.41 -13.24
CA ASP A 106 2.48 1.76 -14.40
C ASP A 106 2.07 3.12 -15.01
N GLY A 107 1.04 3.80 -14.46
CA GLY A 107 0.56 5.11 -14.90
C GLY A 107 1.14 6.27 -14.10
N PRO A 108 0.53 7.47 -14.17
CA PRO A 108 0.94 8.61 -13.35
C PRO A 108 1.02 8.24 -11.86
N PRO A 109 2.08 8.66 -11.14
CA PRO A 109 2.20 8.42 -9.71
C PRO A 109 1.00 8.98 -8.93
N LEU A 110 0.39 8.14 -8.10
CA LEU A 110 -0.61 8.56 -7.10
C LEU A 110 0.03 9.51 -6.08
N GLY A 111 1.30 9.24 -5.74
CA GLY A 111 2.03 9.96 -4.71
C GLY A 111 1.70 9.46 -3.31
N GLU A 112 2.74 9.13 -2.55
CA GLU A 112 2.61 8.66 -1.17
C GLU A 112 1.81 9.63 -0.29
N ALA A 113 2.16 10.93 -0.30
CA ALA A 113 1.46 11.92 0.52
C ALA A 113 -0.04 12.01 0.21
N ALA A 114 -0.43 11.93 -1.06
CA ALA A 114 -1.83 11.98 -1.47
C ALA A 114 -2.59 10.71 -1.05
N LEU A 115 -1.97 9.53 -1.18
CA LEU A 115 -2.57 8.28 -0.72
C LEU A 115 -2.77 8.27 0.80
N LEU A 116 -1.76 8.70 1.58
CA LEU A 116 -1.86 8.74 3.04
C LEU A 116 -2.91 9.77 3.49
N ALA A 117 -3.05 10.90 2.79
CA ALA A 117 -4.11 11.86 3.05
C ALA A 117 -5.50 11.25 2.77
N ALA A 118 -5.68 10.62 1.61
CA ALA A 118 -6.93 9.97 1.23
C ALA A 118 -7.35 8.84 2.20
N LEU A 119 -6.38 8.06 2.72
CA LEU A 119 -6.65 7.05 3.76
C LEU A 119 -7.14 7.69 5.06
N ARG A 120 -6.54 8.81 5.49
CA ARG A 120 -6.99 9.54 6.70
C ARG A 120 -8.37 10.14 6.52
N ASP A 121 -8.64 10.73 5.36
CA ASP A 121 -9.97 11.28 5.02
C ASP A 121 -11.04 10.19 5.00
N ALA A 122 -10.67 8.97 4.63
CA ALA A 122 -11.54 7.79 4.70
C ALA A 122 -11.68 7.18 6.11
N GLY A 123 -11.12 7.82 7.15
CA GLY A 123 -11.24 7.41 8.55
C GLY A 123 -10.23 6.37 9.01
N TYR A 124 -9.19 6.08 8.21
CA TYR A 124 -8.12 5.18 8.62
C TYR A 124 -7.03 5.90 9.41
N GLN A 125 -6.52 5.24 10.44
CA GLN A 125 -5.30 5.62 11.12
C GLN A 125 -4.11 5.06 10.35
N VAL A 126 -3.15 5.94 10.05
CA VAL A 126 -1.96 5.63 9.28
C VAL A 126 -0.74 6.09 10.05
N ALA A 127 0.06 5.14 10.53
CA ALA A 127 1.24 5.42 11.35
C ALA A 127 2.47 4.70 10.77
N PRO A 128 3.63 5.37 10.63
CA PRO A 128 4.83 4.70 10.18
C PRO A 128 5.24 3.61 11.18
N VAL A 129 5.65 2.45 10.67
CA VAL A 129 6.11 1.31 11.49
C VAL A 129 7.56 0.93 11.29
N ARG A 130 8.14 1.33 10.15
CA ARG A 130 9.58 1.31 9.94
C ARG A 130 9.98 2.65 9.36
N CYS A 131 10.90 3.31 10.04
CA CYS A 131 11.43 4.60 9.64
C CYS A 131 12.82 4.44 9.06
N THR A 132 13.11 5.16 7.98
CA THR A 132 14.44 5.16 7.37
C THR A 132 15.40 5.93 8.29
N LYS A 133 16.53 5.32 8.66
CA LYS A 133 17.59 5.96 9.46
C LYS A 133 18.27 7.12 8.72
N MET A 134 18.25 7.07 7.39
CA MET A 134 18.73 8.12 6.51
C MET A 134 17.64 8.43 5.49
N LYS A 135 17.46 9.71 5.13
CA LYS A 135 16.61 10.10 4.00
C LYS A 135 17.26 9.64 2.69
N ILE A 136 17.11 8.35 2.38
CA ILE A 136 17.51 7.81 1.10
C ILE A 136 16.35 8.08 0.14
N ALA A 137 16.58 8.99 -0.80
CA ALA A 137 15.62 9.25 -1.87
C ALA A 137 15.24 7.91 -2.55
N GLY A 138 13.94 7.62 -2.60
CA GLY A 138 13.43 6.40 -3.24
C GLY A 138 13.39 5.16 -2.34
N ALA A 139 13.74 5.25 -1.04
CA ALA A 139 13.55 4.14 -0.11
C ALA A 139 12.05 3.88 0.13
N PRO A 140 11.60 2.62 0.10
CA PRO A 140 10.24 2.29 0.44
C PRO A 140 9.90 2.60 1.90
N THR A 141 8.65 2.95 2.15
CA THR A 141 8.13 3.28 3.48
C THR A 141 7.13 2.23 3.94
N TRP A 142 7.04 2.05 5.26
CA TRP A 142 6.14 1.07 5.87
C TRP A 142 5.20 1.75 6.85
N TYR A 143 3.91 1.49 6.68
CA TYR A 143 2.83 2.03 7.49
C TYR A 143 2.00 0.92 8.11
N ARG A 144 1.57 1.14 9.36
CA ARG A 144 0.44 0.45 9.94
C ARG A 144 -0.82 1.15 9.49
N LEU A 145 -1.79 0.36 9.04
CA LEU A 145 -3.12 0.80 8.68
C LEU A 145 -4.12 0.16 9.64
N SER A 146 -4.93 0.98 10.30
CA SER A 146 -6.05 0.53 11.15
C SER A 146 -7.26 1.41 10.91
N GLY A 147 -8.46 0.91 11.21
CA GLY A 147 -9.70 1.64 11.02
C GLY A 147 -10.83 1.03 11.83
N VAL A 148 -11.94 1.76 11.94
CA VAL A 148 -13.15 1.25 12.63
C VAL A 148 -13.62 -0.02 11.94
N SER A 149 -13.91 -1.05 12.74
CA SER A 149 -14.38 -2.37 12.25
C SER A 149 -13.40 -3.09 11.32
N LYS A 150 -12.11 -2.71 11.31
CA LYS A 150 -11.06 -3.36 10.52
C LYS A 150 -9.96 -3.89 11.41
N GLN A 151 -9.39 -5.03 11.04
CA GLN A 151 -8.14 -5.48 11.63
C GLN A 151 -6.98 -4.66 11.09
N THR A 152 -5.93 -4.55 11.89
CA THR A 152 -4.68 -3.89 11.51
C THR A 152 -4.00 -4.62 10.35
N ALA A 153 -3.49 -3.86 9.40
CA ALA A 153 -2.66 -4.33 8.29
C ALA A 153 -1.36 -3.53 8.20
N THR A 154 -0.40 -4.02 7.43
CA THR A 154 0.82 -3.30 7.08
C THR A 154 0.77 -2.90 5.62
N LEU A 155 0.99 -1.63 5.32
CA LEU A 155 1.13 -1.08 3.97
C LEU A 155 2.58 -0.71 3.70
N TRP A 156 3.16 -1.32 2.68
CA TRP A 156 4.46 -0.94 2.12
C TRP A 156 4.25 -0.10 0.86
N ILE A 157 4.98 1.00 0.74
CA ILE A 157 4.91 1.90 -0.41
C ILE A 157 6.32 2.04 -1.00
N ALA A 158 6.51 1.59 -2.23
CA ALA A 158 7.66 1.97 -3.04
C ALA A 158 7.33 3.25 -3.80
N PRO A 159 8.09 4.34 -3.58
CA PRO A 159 7.88 5.59 -4.30
C PRO A 159 8.13 5.38 -5.79
N ALA A 160 7.60 6.30 -6.61
CA ALA A 160 7.78 6.26 -8.06
C ALA A 160 9.26 6.14 -8.45
N ARG A 161 9.60 5.14 -9.27
CA ARG A 161 10.97 4.94 -9.78
C ARG A 161 11.00 4.97 -11.30
N GLY A 162 12.01 5.65 -11.85
CA GLY A 162 12.30 5.70 -13.29
C GLY A 162 11.87 7.03 -13.94
N GLY A 163 12.75 7.63 -14.75
CA GLY A 163 12.49 8.91 -15.42
C GLY A 163 11.60 8.81 -16.65
N GLN A 164 11.62 7.68 -17.38
CA GLN A 164 10.81 7.50 -18.60
C GLN A 164 9.54 6.66 -18.39
N GLN A 165 9.50 5.81 -17.36
CA GLN A 165 8.32 5.04 -16.97
C GLN A 165 8.25 4.97 -15.44
N PRO A 166 7.73 6.04 -14.79
CA PRO A 166 7.58 6.03 -13.35
C PRO A 166 6.57 4.94 -12.99
N TRP A 167 6.98 3.95 -12.20
CA TRP A 167 6.06 3.00 -11.59
C TRP A 167 6.09 3.14 -10.08
N GLU A 168 4.92 2.98 -9.45
CA GLU A 168 4.76 2.90 -8.00
C GLU A 168 4.34 1.50 -7.59
N GLY A 169 4.88 1.05 -6.46
CA GLY A 169 4.58 -0.26 -5.89
C GLY A 169 3.90 -0.11 -4.54
N PHE A 170 2.89 -0.94 -4.31
CA PHE A 170 2.24 -1.03 -3.00
C PHE A 170 2.12 -2.49 -2.60
N SER A 171 2.26 -2.79 -1.31
CA SER A 171 1.97 -4.11 -0.76
C SER A 171 1.20 -3.99 0.54
N LEU A 172 0.03 -4.61 0.59
CA LEU A 172 -0.83 -4.68 1.77
C LEU A 172 -0.74 -6.08 2.37
N GLN A 173 -0.12 -6.18 3.55
CA GLN A 173 -0.01 -7.41 4.34
C GLN A 173 -1.15 -7.46 5.34
N LEU A 174 -2.03 -8.44 5.20
CA LEU A 174 -3.31 -8.46 5.93
C LEU A 174 -3.16 -8.89 7.38
N ASP A 175 -2.07 -9.57 7.75
CA ASP A 175 -1.82 -10.03 9.11
C ASP A 175 -1.40 -8.91 10.08
N GLY A 176 -1.08 -7.72 9.56
CA GLY A 176 -0.62 -6.57 10.33
C GLY A 176 0.71 -6.79 11.05
N LYS A 177 1.43 -7.85 10.69
CA LYS A 177 2.72 -8.20 11.28
C LYS A 177 3.82 -7.73 10.36
N LEU A 178 4.93 -7.37 10.98
CA LEU A 178 6.19 -7.18 10.28
C LEU A 178 7.19 -8.16 10.88
N PRO A 179 7.93 -8.90 10.07
CA PRO A 179 9.05 -9.66 10.59
C PRO A 179 10.05 -8.71 11.26
N PRO A 180 10.86 -9.18 12.20
CA PRO A 180 12.00 -8.40 12.70
C PRO A 180 12.88 -7.93 11.54
N LEU A 181 13.49 -6.76 11.68
CA LEU A 181 14.45 -6.26 10.70
C LEU A 181 15.61 -7.26 10.56
N THR A 182 15.89 -7.70 9.34
CA THR A 182 17.12 -8.42 9.04
C THR A 182 18.34 -7.52 9.29
N PRO A 183 19.56 -8.06 9.48
CA PRO A 183 20.75 -7.24 9.65
C PRO A 183 20.96 -6.22 8.51
N ARG A 184 20.61 -6.60 7.27
CA ARG A 184 20.66 -5.72 6.10
C ARG A 184 19.63 -4.60 6.18
N GLU A 185 18.39 -4.90 6.57
CA GLU A 185 17.36 -3.88 6.74
C GLU A 185 17.67 -2.96 7.93
N ALA A 186 18.22 -3.50 9.02
CA ALA A 186 18.60 -2.74 10.22
C ALA A 186 19.69 -1.69 9.94
N ALA A 187 20.46 -1.83 8.85
CA ALA A 187 21.37 -0.78 8.41
C ALA A 187 20.65 0.47 7.89
N VAL A 188 19.42 0.31 7.37
CA VAL A 188 18.67 1.36 6.66
C VAL A 188 17.40 1.78 7.41
N TYR A 189 16.81 0.89 8.20
CA TYR A 189 15.54 1.10 8.91
C TYR A 189 15.69 0.97 10.43
N THR A 190 14.74 1.56 11.13
CA THR A 190 14.48 1.42 12.57
C THR A 190 12.98 1.24 12.80
N ASP A 191 12.60 0.44 13.79
CA ASP A 191 11.20 0.33 14.23
C ASP A 191 10.78 1.47 15.17
N ARG A 192 11.72 2.37 15.52
CA ARG A 192 11.48 3.58 16.32
C ARG A 192 11.28 4.78 15.41
N CYS A 193 10.03 5.11 15.15
CA CYS A 193 9.62 6.32 14.46
C CYS A 193 9.39 7.43 15.50
N ALA A 194 10.26 8.43 15.52
CA ALA A 194 10.20 9.59 16.41
C ALA A 194 9.93 10.86 15.59
#